data_AF-A0A847MRC2-F1
#
_entry.id   AF-A0A847MRC2-F1
#
_cell.length_a   1.000
_cell.length_b   1.000
_cell.length_c   1.000
_cell.angle_alpha   90.00
_cell.angle_beta   90.00
_cell.angle_gamma   90.00
#
_symmetry.space_group_name_H-M   'P 1'
#
loop_
_entity.id
_entity.type
_entity.pdbx_description
1 polymer ?
#
loop_
_entity_poly.entity_id
_entity_poly.type
_entity_poly.pdbx_seq_one_letter_code
_entity_poly.pdbx_strand_id
1 'polypeptide(L)'
;MTSTEEGASALEAMRAAEAASIEAADSVRERLGAIQAEIEALRAEMERDRAQDEKDSAEDAQRARQGDLGPAAQTLQARIDREETTMAAGLSGADHHWSAVEMRRTFVTNVRQVIDELEDSDPEFAADYREVATLGAGQDIGEWSDVVDPAVGGPDRRDHPRGHDADDRGGRW
;
A
#
# COMPACT_ATOMS: atom_id res chain seq x y z
N MET A 1 -51.55 -31.27 -44.12
CA MET A 1 -50.76 -30.96 -42.92
C MET A 1 -51.39 -29.72 -42.32
N THR A 2 -52.07 -29.93 -41.21
CA THR A 2 -53.13 -29.07 -40.68
C THR A 2 -52.59 -28.14 -39.60
N SER A 3 -53.19 -26.95 -39.45
CA SER A 3 -52.86 -25.90 -38.45
C SER A 3 -52.58 -26.39 -37.01
N THR A 4 -53.07 -27.57 -36.65
CA THR A 4 -52.79 -28.28 -35.38
C THR A 4 -51.35 -28.81 -35.24
N GLU A 5 -50.70 -29.24 -36.33
CA GLU A 5 -49.29 -29.71 -36.29
C GLU A 5 -48.31 -28.54 -36.12
N GLU A 6 -48.59 -27.41 -36.76
CA GLU A 6 -47.83 -26.16 -36.60
C GLU A 6 -47.99 -25.58 -35.19
N GLY A 7 -49.20 -25.63 -34.62
CA GLY A 7 -49.44 -25.21 -33.24
C GLY A 7 -48.74 -26.09 -32.20
N ALA A 8 -48.63 -27.40 -32.45
CA ALA A 8 -47.89 -28.32 -31.58
C ALA A 8 -46.38 -28.06 -31.59
N SER A 9 -45.81 -27.83 -32.78
CA SER A 9 -44.38 -27.51 -32.95
C SER A 9 -44.02 -26.15 -32.31
N ALA A 10 -44.89 -25.13 -32.43
CA ALA A 10 -44.69 -23.84 -31.77
C ALA A 10 -44.70 -23.96 -30.24
N LEU A 11 -45.61 -24.76 -29.68
CA LEU A 11 -45.69 -25.02 -28.23
C LEU A 11 -44.46 -25.74 -27.69
N GLU A 12 -43.91 -26.69 -28.45
CA GLU A 12 -42.67 -27.39 -28.09
C GLU A 12 -41.46 -26.45 -28.12
N ALA A 13 -41.35 -25.61 -29.15
CA ALA A 13 -40.31 -24.58 -29.24
C ALA A 13 -40.39 -23.56 -28.09
N MET A 14 -41.60 -23.14 -27.70
CA MET A 14 -41.79 -22.23 -26.56
C MET A 14 -41.36 -22.88 -25.24
N ARG A 15 -41.69 -24.15 -25.01
CA ARG A 15 -41.25 -24.89 -23.80
C ARG A 15 -39.74 -25.09 -23.76
N ALA A 16 -39.11 -25.37 -24.90
CA ALA A 16 -37.65 -25.48 -24.98
C ALA A 16 -36.96 -24.13 -24.69
N ALA A 17 -37.52 -23.03 -25.20
CA ALA A 17 -37.03 -21.68 -24.92
C ALA A 17 -37.21 -21.30 -23.43
N GLU A 18 -38.33 -21.69 -22.82
CA GLU A 18 -38.57 -21.48 -21.38
C GLU A 18 -37.58 -22.28 -20.52
N ALA A 19 -37.35 -23.56 -20.84
CA ALA A 19 -36.36 -24.39 -20.14
C ALA A 19 -34.94 -23.81 -20.25
N ALA A 20 -34.54 -23.37 -21.44
CA ALA A 20 -33.24 -22.71 -21.65
C ALA A 20 -33.14 -21.38 -20.88
N SER A 21 -34.24 -20.62 -20.79
CA SER A 21 -34.28 -19.39 -20.00
C SER A 21 -34.15 -19.66 -18.49
N ILE A 22 -34.76 -20.74 -17.99
CA ILE A 22 -34.64 -21.15 -16.58
C ILE A 22 -33.19 -21.56 -16.28
N GLU A 23 -32.58 -22.38 -17.14
CA GLU A 23 -31.18 -22.79 -16.98
C GLU A 23 -30.21 -21.60 -17.01
N ALA A 24 -30.42 -20.65 -17.93
CA ALA A 24 -29.64 -19.42 -17.97
C ALA A 24 -29.81 -18.57 -16.69
N ALA A 25 -31.04 -18.46 -16.18
CA ALA A 25 -31.32 -17.74 -14.94
C ALA A 25 -30.66 -18.41 -13.71
N ASP A 26 -30.65 -19.74 -13.67
CA ASP A 26 -30.01 -20.49 -12.58
C ASP A 26 -28.49 -20.35 -12.63
N SER A 27 -27.88 -20.41 -13.82
CA SER A 27 -26.43 -20.17 -13.97
C SER A 27 -26.03 -18.74 -13.59
N VAL A 28 -26.84 -17.74 -13.96
CA VAL A 28 -26.62 -16.35 -13.51
C VAL A 28 -26.74 -16.24 -11.98
N ARG A 29 -27.73 -16.90 -11.37
CA ARG A 29 -27.91 -16.89 -9.91
C ARG A 29 -26.72 -17.54 -9.19
N GLU A 30 -26.21 -18.65 -9.71
CA GLU A 30 -25.03 -19.33 -9.18
C GLU A 30 -23.78 -18.44 -9.25
N ARG A 31 -23.53 -17.81 -10.40
CA ARG A 31 -22.40 -16.87 -10.57
C ARG A 31 -22.52 -15.66 -9.64
N LEU A 32 -23.72 -15.11 -9.48
CA LEU A 32 -23.95 -14.02 -8.53
C LEU A 32 -23.69 -14.46 -7.09
N GLY A 33 -24.08 -15.68 -6.72
CA GLY A 33 -23.77 -16.25 -5.41
C GLY A 33 -22.25 -16.40 -5.17
N ALA A 34 -21.51 -16.88 -6.18
CA ALA A 34 -20.06 -17.00 -6.11
C ALA A 34 -19.37 -15.63 -5.96
N ILE A 35 -19.78 -14.62 -6.75
CA ILE A 35 -19.26 -13.26 -6.66
C ILE A 35 -19.57 -12.63 -5.29
N GLN A 36 -20.77 -12.86 -4.74
CA GLN A 36 -21.11 -12.37 -3.41
C GLN A 36 -20.23 -13.00 -2.33
N ALA A 37 -19.99 -14.31 -2.39
CA ALA A 37 -19.10 -15.00 -1.47
C ALA A 37 -17.65 -14.47 -1.57
N GLU A 38 -17.16 -14.19 -2.79
CA GLU A 38 -15.85 -13.61 -3.01
C GLU A 38 -15.75 -12.18 -2.44
N ILE A 39 -16.76 -11.35 -2.65
CA ILE A 39 -16.83 -9.99 -2.06
C ILE A 39 -16.83 -10.07 -0.53
N GLU A 40 -17.57 -11.01 0.07
CA GLU A 40 -17.58 -11.20 1.52
C GLU A 40 -16.22 -11.66 2.05
N ALA A 41 -15.54 -12.56 1.33
CA ALA A 41 -14.20 -13.01 1.68
C ALA A 41 -13.19 -11.86 1.63
N LEU A 42 -13.19 -11.08 0.55
CA LEU A 42 -12.31 -9.91 0.39
C LEU A 42 -12.58 -8.85 1.46
N ARG A 43 -13.83 -8.59 1.81
CA ARG A 43 -14.17 -7.67 2.91
C ARG A 43 -13.63 -8.16 4.25
N ALA A 44 -13.75 -9.46 4.52
CA ALA A 44 -13.22 -10.05 5.75
C ALA A 44 -11.70 -10.01 5.79
N GLU A 45 -11.02 -10.18 4.65
CA GLU A 45 -9.57 -10.03 4.53
C GLU A 45 -9.13 -8.58 4.78
N MET A 46 -9.73 -7.61 4.08
CA MET A 46 -9.45 -6.19 4.30
C MET A 46 -9.66 -5.76 5.75
N GLU A 47 -10.64 -6.33 6.44
CA GLU A 47 -10.88 -6.01 7.85
C GLU A 47 -9.81 -6.60 8.78
N ARG A 48 -9.31 -7.80 8.48
CA ARG A 48 -8.18 -8.38 9.21
C ARG A 48 -6.91 -7.56 8.97
N ASP A 49 -6.67 -7.15 7.73
CA ASP A 49 -5.51 -6.35 7.37
C ASP A 49 -5.55 -5.00 8.11
N ARG A 50 -6.70 -4.32 8.13
CA ARG A 50 -6.87 -3.08 8.93
C ARG A 50 -6.59 -3.29 10.42
N ALA A 51 -7.14 -4.35 11.01
CA ALA A 51 -6.93 -4.62 12.42
C ALA A 51 -5.46 -4.92 12.74
N GLN A 52 -4.74 -5.55 11.80
CA GLN A 52 -3.32 -5.82 11.92
C GLN A 52 -2.49 -4.53 11.76
N ASP A 53 -2.80 -3.70 10.77
CA ASP A 53 -2.16 -2.40 10.55
C ASP A 53 -2.32 -1.47 11.77
N GLU A 54 -3.52 -1.44 12.38
CA GLU A 54 -3.77 -0.67 13.59
C GLU A 54 -2.91 -1.15 14.76
N LYS A 55 -2.75 -2.47 14.90
CA LYS A 55 -1.91 -3.07 15.94
C LYS A 55 -0.44 -2.72 15.71
N ASP A 56 0.07 -2.89 14.50
CA ASP A 56 1.47 -2.63 14.17
C ASP A 56 1.79 -1.14 14.31
N SER A 57 0.86 -0.27 13.89
CA SER A 57 0.98 1.18 14.11
C SER A 57 1.03 1.54 15.60
N ALA A 58 0.26 0.85 16.46
CA ALA A 58 0.28 1.09 17.89
C ALA A 58 1.60 0.62 18.55
N GLU A 59 2.13 -0.54 18.10
CA GLU A 59 3.42 -1.06 18.55
C GLU A 59 4.57 -0.12 18.14
N ASP A 60 4.58 0.37 16.90
CA ASP A 60 5.59 1.31 16.42
C ASP A 60 5.51 2.67 17.13
N ALA A 61 4.30 3.18 17.40
CA ALA A 61 4.14 4.38 18.22
C ALA A 61 4.72 4.18 19.64
N GLN A 62 4.51 3.00 20.23
CA GLN A 62 5.09 2.68 21.55
C GLN A 62 6.62 2.59 21.49
N ARG A 63 7.20 1.97 20.46
CA ARG A 63 8.66 1.87 20.26
C ARG A 63 9.27 3.26 20.01
N ALA A 64 8.60 4.11 19.24
CA ALA A 64 9.01 5.50 19.03
C ALA A 64 9.06 6.28 20.36
N ARG A 65 8.04 6.17 21.21
CA ARG A 65 8.03 6.83 22.54
C ARG A 65 9.20 6.39 23.42
N GLN A 66 9.56 5.11 23.38
CA GLN A 66 10.70 4.55 24.11
C GLN A 66 12.05 4.94 23.53
N GLY A 67 12.08 5.47 22.30
CA GLY A 67 13.30 5.85 21.60
C GLY A 67 13.94 4.70 20.79
N ASP A 68 13.29 3.54 20.74
CA ASP A 68 13.80 2.33 20.06
C ASP A 68 13.89 2.52 18.54
N LEU A 69 13.11 3.45 17.98
CA LEU A 69 13.12 3.83 16.57
C LEU A 69 14.00 5.06 16.28
N GLY A 70 14.77 5.51 17.28
CA GLY A 70 15.69 6.63 17.17
C GLY A 70 15.06 8.01 17.44
N PRO A 71 15.89 9.06 17.49
CA PRO A 71 15.47 10.39 17.96
C PRO A 71 14.43 11.09 17.07
N ALA A 72 14.52 10.89 15.75
CA ALA A 72 13.57 11.47 14.79
C ALA A 72 12.17 10.87 14.97
N ALA A 73 12.09 9.53 15.09
CA ALA A 73 10.83 8.83 15.34
C ALA A 73 10.21 9.24 16.69
N GLN A 74 11.02 9.28 17.75
CA GLN A 74 10.56 9.70 19.08
C GLN A 74 10.02 11.14 19.06
N THR A 75 10.73 12.06 18.41
CA THR A 75 10.30 13.46 18.30
C THR A 75 9.05 13.59 17.45
N LEU A 76 8.95 12.87 16.33
CA LEU A 76 7.75 12.87 15.50
C LEU A 76 6.55 12.31 16.25
N GLN A 77 6.71 11.19 16.96
CA GLN A 77 5.64 10.61 17.78
C GLN A 77 5.18 11.56 18.89
N ALA A 78 6.11 12.23 19.57
CA ALA A 78 5.77 13.21 20.60
C ALA A 78 5.01 14.43 20.03
N ARG A 79 5.21 14.78 18.75
CA ARG A 79 4.44 15.82 18.04
C ARG A 79 3.06 15.31 17.63
N ILE A 80 2.96 14.05 17.20
CA ILE A 80 1.68 13.39 16.90
C ILE A 80 0.81 13.27 18.16
N ASP A 81 1.40 12.84 19.29
CA ASP A 81 0.71 12.73 20.58
C ASP A 81 0.20 14.10 21.08
N ARG A 82 0.79 15.21 20.62
CA ARG A 82 0.37 16.59 20.91
C ARG A 82 -0.54 17.19 19.83
N GLU A 83 -0.96 16.39 18.86
CA GLU A 83 -1.81 16.80 17.73
C GLU A 83 -1.21 17.92 16.86
N GLU A 84 0.11 18.08 16.87
CA GLU A 84 0.82 19.10 16.09
C GLU A 84 1.06 18.68 14.64
N THR A 85 0.99 17.38 14.38
CA THR A 85 1.20 16.77 13.06
C THR A 85 0.54 15.38 13.04
N THR A 86 0.59 14.71 11.89
CA THR A 86 0.14 13.32 11.71
C THR A 86 1.20 12.52 10.98
N MET A 87 1.16 11.18 11.09
CA MET A 87 2.02 10.31 10.29
C MET A 87 1.86 10.59 8.78
N ALA A 88 0.63 10.81 8.32
CA ALA A 88 0.34 11.14 6.92
C ALA A 88 0.98 12.47 6.49
N ALA A 89 0.90 13.52 7.31
CA ALA A 89 1.59 14.79 7.04
C ALA A 89 3.12 14.63 7.05
N GLY A 90 3.62 13.80 7.97
CA GLY A 90 5.02 13.40 8.07
C GLY A 90 5.54 12.73 6.80
N LEU A 91 4.83 11.74 6.27
CA LEU A 91 5.29 10.99 5.09
C LEU A 91 5.02 11.68 3.75
N SER A 92 3.93 12.44 3.64
CA SER A 92 3.54 13.12 2.39
C SER A 92 4.40 14.33 2.01
N GLY A 93 5.23 14.83 2.93
CA GLY A 93 5.99 16.06 2.70
C GLY A 93 5.36 17.31 3.31
N ALA A 94 4.10 17.26 3.77
CA ALA A 94 3.39 18.42 4.32
C ALA A 94 3.98 18.92 5.65
N ASP A 95 4.58 18.04 6.44
CA ASP A 95 5.34 18.40 7.63
C ASP A 95 6.83 18.57 7.30
N HIS A 96 7.33 19.79 7.45
CA HIS A 96 8.71 20.18 7.16
C HIS A 96 9.61 20.19 8.39
N HIS A 97 9.10 19.85 9.57
CA HIS A 97 9.93 19.75 10.76
C HIS A 97 11.02 18.69 10.58
N TRP A 98 12.20 18.91 11.16
CA TRP A 98 13.36 18.04 10.98
C TRP A 98 13.05 16.56 11.25
N SER A 99 12.24 16.29 12.28
CA SER A 99 11.87 14.92 12.66
C SER A 99 11.06 14.21 11.56
N ALA A 100 10.19 14.93 10.84
CA ALA A 100 9.42 14.38 9.72
C ALA A 100 10.29 14.18 8.47
N VAL A 101 11.20 15.14 8.19
CA VAL A 101 12.16 15.05 7.09
C VAL A 101 13.08 13.83 7.28
N GLU A 102 13.66 13.67 8.47
CA GLU A 102 14.53 12.53 8.79
C GLU A 102 13.75 11.20 8.73
N MET A 103 12.52 11.15 9.24
CA MET A 103 11.69 9.94 9.13
C MET A 103 11.41 9.54 7.67
N ARG A 104 11.11 10.51 6.80
CA ARG A 104 10.98 10.23 5.36
C ARG A 104 12.27 9.72 4.75
N ARG A 105 13.41 10.31 5.09
CA ARG A 105 14.73 9.86 4.60
C ARG A 105 15.01 8.42 5.01
N THR A 106 14.78 8.07 6.28
CA THR A 106 14.93 6.71 6.78
C THR A 106 14.01 5.75 6.04
N PHE A 107 12.73 6.11 5.84
CA PHE A 107 11.78 5.28 5.13
C PHE A 107 12.21 5.02 3.67
N VAL A 108 12.56 6.07 2.94
CA VAL A 108 13.05 5.97 1.55
C VAL A 108 14.32 5.12 1.47
N THR A 109 15.25 5.29 2.41
CA THR A 109 16.49 4.51 2.46
C THR A 109 16.22 3.03 2.67
N ASN A 110 15.35 2.69 3.64
CA ASN A 110 14.99 1.31 3.92
C ASN A 110 14.28 0.65 2.72
N VAL A 111 13.35 1.37 2.08
CA VAL A 111 12.67 0.87 0.88
C VAL A 111 13.67 0.66 -0.26
N ARG A 112 14.62 1.58 -0.45
CA ARG A 112 15.65 1.42 -1.49
C ARG A 112 16.53 0.20 -1.23
N GLN A 113 16.94 -0.02 0.01
CA GLN A 113 17.74 -1.19 0.37
C GLN A 113 17.02 -2.50 0.02
N VAL A 114 15.71 -2.60 0.32
CA VAL A 114 14.91 -3.78 -0.04
C VAL A 114 14.83 -3.95 -1.55
N ILE A 115 14.67 -2.85 -2.31
CA ILE A 115 14.65 -2.89 -3.77
C ILE A 115 16.00 -3.35 -4.31
N ASP A 116 17.12 -2.81 -3.80
CA ASP A 116 18.47 -3.22 -4.21
C ASP A 116 18.70 -4.72 -3.96
N GLU A 117 18.29 -5.22 -2.78
CA GLU A 117 18.36 -6.64 -2.44
C GLU A 117 17.50 -7.52 -3.38
N LEU A 118 16.33 -7.04 -3.78
CA LEU A 118 15.47 -7.72 -4.75
C LEU A 118 16.05 -7.67 -6.16
N GLU A 119 16.59 -6.53 -6.61
CA GLU A 119 17.24 -6.43 -7.92
C GLU A 119 18.45 -7.36 -8.04
N ASP A 120 19.20 -7.55 -6.95
CA ASP A 120 20.36 -8.45 -6.90
C ASP A 120 19.98 -9.94 -6.84
N SER A 121 18.86 -10.27 -6.18
CA SER A 121 18.44 -11.66 -5.96
C SER A 121 17.47 -12.19 -7.01
N ASP A 122 16.72 -11.32 -7.69
CA ASP A 122 15.70 -11.66 -8.67
C ASP A 122 15.87 -10.84 -9.97
N PRO A 123 16.51 -11.42 -11.00
CA PRO A 123 16.69 -10.77 -12.29
C PRO A 123 15.38 -10.50 -13.06
N GLU A 124 14.31 -11.26 -12.81
CA GLU A 124 13.00 -11.04 -13.44
C GLU A 124 12.34 -9.80 -12.84
N PHE A 125 12.35 -9.70 -11.50
CA PHE A 125 11.94 -8.48 -10.79
C PHE A 125 12.74 -7.26 -11.25
N ALA A 126 14.07 -7.37 -11.38
CA ALA A 126 14.92 -6.26 -11.82
C ALA A 126 14.56 -5.77 -13.23
N ALA A 127 14.22 -6.69 -14.15
CA ALA A 127 13.80 -6.34 -15.50
C ALA A 127 12.46 -5.58 -15.49
N ASP A 128 11.46 -6.14 -14.80
CA ASP A 128 10.12 -5.55 -14.69
C ASP A 128 10.14 -4.20 -13.97
N TYR A 129 10.88 -4.12 -12.86
CA TYR A 129 11.02 -2.88 -12.08
C TYR A 129 11.68 -1.78 -12.91
N ARG A 130 12.75 -2.08 -13.66
CA ARG A 130 13.43 -1.07 -14.51
C ARG A 130 12.56 -0.65 -15.68
N GLU A 131 11.78 -1.56 -16.27
CA GLU A 131 10.81 -1.19 -17.31
C GLU A 131 9.76 -0.20 -16.76
N VAL A 132 9.18 -0.48 -15.59
CA VAL A 132 8.18 0.40 -14.97
C VAL A 132 8.79 1.71 -14.48
N ALA A 133 9.98 1.67 -13.87
CA ALA A 133 10.68 2.85 -13.37
C ALA A 133 11.09 3.82 -14.48
N THR A 134 11.47 3.31 -15.66
CA THR A 134 11.83 4.14 -16.82
C THR A 134 10.62 4.71 -17.56
N LEU A 135 9.44 4.08 -17.49
CA LEU A 135 8.21 4.59 -18.12
C LEU A 135 7.59 5.79 -17.37
N GLY A 136 8.03 6.10 -16.15
CA GLY A 136 7.63 7.27 -15.37
C GLY A 136 8.45 8.54 -15.61
N ALA A 137 9.24 8.60 -16.69
CA ALA A 137 10.34 9.55 -16.87
C ALA A 137 9.92 11.04 -16.90
N GLY A 138 9.99 11.64 -15.72
CA GLY A 138 10.60 12.94 -15.46
C GLY A 138 11.49 12.95 -14.20
N GLN A 139 11.49 11.88 -13.41
CA GLN A 139 12.40 11.66 -12.28
C GLN A 139 12.83 10.20 -12.29
N ASP A 140 14.14 9.94 -12.24
CA ASP A 140 14.65 8.59 -12.04
C ASP A 140 14.16 8.10 -10.68
N ILE A 141 13.46 6.96 -10.67
CA ILE A 141 13.19 6.23 -9.43
C ILE A 141 14.54 5.62 -8.99
N GLY A 142 15.38 6.49 -8.40
CA GLY A 142 16.80 6.27 -8.15
C GLY A 142 17.49 7.58 -7.74
N GLU A 143 17.06 8.72 -8.27
CA GLU A 143 17.40 10.07 -7.78
C GLU A 143 16.40 10.53 -6.70
N TRP A 144 16.20 9.71 -5.67
CA TRP A 144 15.45 10.15 -4.48
C TRP A 144 16.31 11.04 -3.55
N SER A 145 17.50 11.47 -4.00
CA SER A 145 18.35 12.43 -3.28
C SER A 145 17.74 13.83 -3.24
N ASP A 146 16.89 14.16 -4.21
CA ASP A 146 16.47 15.54 -4.48
C ASP A 146 15.00 15.83 -4.11
N VAL A 147 14.33 14.94 -3.36
CA VAL A 147 13.06 15.28 -2.66
C VAL A 147 13.30 16.16 -1.42
N VAL A 148 14.41 16.90 -1.44
CA VAL A 148 14.64 18.07 -0.61
C VAL A 148 14.82 19.21 -1.60
N ASP A 149 13.74 19.96 -1.81
CA ASP A 149 13.79 21.20 -2.57
C ASP A 149 15.00 22.04 -2.10
N PRO A 150 15.99 22.34 -2.95
CA PRO A 150 17.15 23.14 -2.57
C PRO A 150 16.77 24.57 -2.16
N ALA A 151 15.54 25.03 -2.46
CA ALA A 151 14.99 26.29 -1.97
C ALA A 151 14.45 26.20 -0.53
N VAL A 152 14.20 25.00 -0.02
CA VAL A 152 13.93 24.76 1.40
C VAL A 152 15.28 24.62 2.07
N GLY A 153 15.80 25.74 2.57
CA GLY A 153 17.03 25.78 3.36
C GLY A 153 17.06 24.60 4.33
N GLY A 154 18.12 23.80 4.23
CA GLY A 154 18.29 22.60 5.06
C GLY A 154 17.99 22.90 6.53
N PRO A 155 17.52 21.90 7.29
CA PRO A 155 17.01 22.11 8.64
C PRO A 155 17.94 23.01 9.43
N ASP A 156 17.40 24.09 10.00
CA ASP A 156 18.18 25.01 10.82
C ASP A 156 18.90 24.17 11.89
N ARG A 157 20.23 24.06 11.76
CA ARG A 157 21.07 23.25 12.64
C ARG A 157 20.95 23.66 14.12
N ARG A 158 20.27 24.76 14.41
CA ARG A 158 20.00 25.26 15.75
C ARG A 158 18.86 24.52 16.46
N ASP A 159 17.95 23.86 15.74
CA ASP A 159 16.83 23.10 16.31
C ASP A 159 17.06 21.57 16.32
N HIS A 160 18.14 21.11 15.68
CA HIS A 160 18.61 19.74 15.82
C HIS A 160 19.30 19.61 17.18
N PRO A 161 18.91 18.68 18.07
CA PRO A 161 19.70 18.39 19.26
C PRO A 161 21.09 17.97 18.78
N ARG A 162 22.14 18.67 19.24
CA ARG A 162 23.52 18.31 18.92
C ARG A 162 23.72 16.85 19.31
N GLY A 163 24.01 16.00 18.32
CA GLY A 163 24.25 14.58 18.52
C GLY A 163 25.32 14.39 19.59
N HIS A 164 25.00 13.56 20.58
CA HIS A 164 26.00 12.96 21.40
C HIS A 164 26.74 11.98 20.50
N ASP A 165 27.98 12.31 20.12
CA ASP A 165 28.89 11.35 19.53
C ASP A 165 28.97 10.16 20.47
N ALA A 166 28.44 9.02 20.02
CA ALA A 166 28.65 7.73 20.62
C ALA A 166 29.21 6.83 19.52
N ASP A 167 30.54 6.83 19.47
CA ASP A 167 31.35 5.83 18.80
C ASP A 167 30.84 4.41 19.07
N ASP A 168 30.72 3.67 17.99
CA ASP A 168 31.28 2.32 17.84
C ASP A 168 30.72 1.20 18.76
N ARG A 169 29.79 0.40 18.23
CA ARG A 169 30.10 -0.99 17.82
C ARG A 169 28.88 -1.78 17.31
N GLY A 170 29.02 -2.23 16.05
CA GLY A 170 28.57 -3.51 15.50
C GLY A 170 27.28 -4.16 16.01
N GLY A 171 26.22 -4.04 15.21
CA GLY A 171 25.09 -4.98 15.21
C GLY A 171 24.71 -5.27 13.76
N ARG A 172 25.16 -6.42 13.24
CA ARG A 172 24.60 -7.01 12.02
C ARG A 172 23.13 -7.31 12.27
N TRP A 173 22.28 -6.93 11.33
CA TRP A 173 21.04 -7.63 11.05
C TRP A 173 21.32 -8.64 9.96
#